data_AF-A0A8S9Z3C2-F1
#
_entry.id   AF-A0A8S9Z3C2-F1
#
_cell.length_a   1.000
_cell.length_b   1.000
_cell.length_c   1.000
_cell.angle_alpha   90.00
_cell.angle_beta   90.00
_cell.angle_gamma   90.00
#
_symmetry.space_group_name_H-M   'P 1'
#
loop_
_entity.id
_entity.type
_entity.pdbx_description
1 polymer ?
#
loop_
_entity_poly.entity_id
_entity_poly.type
_entity_poly.pdbx_seq_one_letter_code
_entity_poly.pdbx_strand_id
1 'polypeptide(L)'
;MHEPHSISTDAHFSALKPDDTGNYTDSDCQPLLLQIRKQVKQFCENTSIRGIPRIVSTKDTRHRILWVVFIAMFFVGCITCLTFIINQYLEFDVIHQPKKIYDSPRSFPSVTICNLRPFSTRDIRKLRAAGVAPVDMYINGIQRMRSYVRAEHKGLLSTLWSLAAYLSNLPESLDVQNLGHSLDDIMQSCFVLYKTGSVTRGTECERLGYWTKTQDQVFHNCYTYTVFENRSDTTLNMEMVIYLDNLVEQTDCFDCQHSKFRQLVDLGIQRIRLFISWGTACNRHVHMNEVLPTRYVTLR
;
A
#
# COMPACT_ATOMS: atom_id res chain seq x y z
N MET A 1 35.13 -25.73 20.86
CA MET A 1 35.68 -27.00 21.35
C MET A 1 34.61 -28.05 21.13
N HIS A 2 34.89 -29.02 20.25
CA HIS A 2 34.09 -30.19 19.85
C HIS A 2 32.79 -29.89 19.08
N GLU A 3 32.68 -30.08 17.76
CA GLU A 3 32.92 -31.24 16.87
C GLU A 3 32.09 -32.50 17.18
N PRO A 4 31.60 -33.21 16.13
CA PRO A 4 30.39 -34.02 16.15
C PRO A 4 30.67 -35.53 16.08
N HIS A 5 29.76 -36.36 16.59
CA HIS A 5 29.79 -37.81 16.36
C HIS A 5 28.36 -38.34 16.29
N SER A 6 27.85 -38.66 15.09
CA SER A 6 27.96 -39.96 14.40
C SER A 6 27.24 -41.08 15.18
N ILE A 7 26.01 -41.37 14.76
CA ILE A 7 25.22 -42.52 15.17
C ILE A 7 25.86 -43.76 14.55
N SER A 8 26.55 -44.55 15.38
CA SER A 8 27.03 -45.88 15.04
C SER A 8 25.95 -46.90 15.39
N THR A 9 25.61 -47.68 14.38
CA THR A 9 24.94 -48.99 14.46
C THR A 9 25.71 -49.92 15.38
N ASP A 10 25.06 -50.48 16.40
CA ASP A 10 25.45 -51.76 17.00
C ASP A 10 24.19 -52.52 17.44
N ALA A 11 23.79 -53.47 16.61
CA ALA A 11 22.81 -54.48 16.95
C ALA A 11 23.51 -55.52 17.84
N HIS A 12 23.31 -55.42 19.16
CA HIS A 12 23.83 -56.38 20.11
C HIS A 12 23.01 -57.69 20.01
N PHE A 13 23.60 -58.69 19.36
CA PHE A 13 23.12 -60.07 19.32
C PHE A 13 23.36 -60.70 20.69
N SER A 14 22.35 -60.71 21.55
CA SER A 14 22.40 -61.39 22.84
C SER A 14 22.10 -62.88 22.65
N ALA A 15 23.13 -63.70 22.81
CA ALA A 15 23.04 -65.15 22.86
C ALA A 15 22.17 -65.61 24.06
N LEU A 16 21.26 -66.56 23.80
CA LEU A 16 20.40 -67.19 24.79
C LEU A 16 21.20 -68.08 25.75
N LYS A 17 20.88 -67.97 27.04
CA LYS A 17 21.33 -68.84 28.14
C LYS A 17 20.40 -70.07 28.22
N PRO A 18 20.90 -71.31 28.40
CA PRO A 18 20.03 -72.47 28.56
C PRO A 18 19.49 -72.54 29.99
N ASP A 19 18.24 -72.98 30.13
CA ASP A 19 17.59 -73.30 31.40
C ASP A 19 17.60 -74.82 31.62
N ASP A 20 17.91 -75.23 32.84
CA ASP A 20 18.03 -76.62 33.29
C ASP A 20 16.65 -77.18 33.61
N THR A 21 15.90 -77.61 32.60
CA THR A 21 14.89 -78.65 32.75
C THR A 21 14.66 -79.34 31.41
N GLY A 22 14.90 -80.65 31.37
CA GLY A 22 14.80 -81.48 30.19
C GLY A 22 13.38 -81.59 29.64
N ASN A 23 12.96 -80.57 28.90
CA ASN A 23 11.83 -80.63 27.99
C ASN A 23 12.23 -79.92 26.69
N TYR A 24 12.56 -80.71 25.67
CA TYR A 24 12.84 -80.24 24.31
C TYR A 24 11.56 -79.60 23.76
N THR A 25 11.48 -78.27 23.78
CA THR A 25 10.45 -77.56 23.02
C THR A 25 10.89 -77.52 21.56
N ASP A 26 10.06 -78.10 20.71
CA ASP A 26 10.16 -78.20 19.25
C ASP A 26 10.03 -76.82 18.58
N SER A 27 10.90 -75.88 18.94
CA SER A 27 10.87 -74.48 18.47
C SER A 27 12.14 -74.02 17.76
N ASP A 28 13.19 -74.84 17.74
CA ASP A 28 14.53 -74.44 17.23
C ASP A 28 14.92 -75.01 15.86
N CYS A 29 13.99 -75.68 15.16
CA CYS A 29 14.17 -76.08 13.76
C CYS A 29 13.04 -75.54 12.87
N GLN A 30 12.69 -74.27 13.04
CA GLN A 30 11.86 -73.56 12.06
C GLN A 30 12.72 -72.63 11.21
N PRO A 31 12.52 -72.59 9.88
CA PRO A 31 13.31 -71.74 9.00
C PRO A 31 13.20 -70.28 9.48
N LEU A 32 14.31 -69.54 9.42
CA LEU A 32 14.45 -68.15 9.88
C LEU A 32 13.30 -67.23 9.42
N LEU A 33 12.75 -67.48 8.23
CA LEU A 33 11.57 -66.80 7.69
C LEU A 33 10.30 -66.94 8.56
N LEU A 34 10.12 -68.07 9.22
CA LEU A 34 8.94 -68.33 10.04
C LEU A 34 9.03 -67.65 11.41
N GLN A 35 10.24 -67.51 11.96
CA GLN A 35 10.51 -66.70 13.14
C GLN A 35 10.26 -65.21 12.84
N ILE A 36 10.79 -64.71 11.72
CA ILE A 36 10.53 -63.33 11.25
C ILE A 36 9.03 -63.08 11.08
N ARG A 37 8.33 -64.02 10.44
CA ARG A 37 6.87 -63.88 10.23
C ARG A 37 6.09 -63.81 11.55
N LYS A 38 6.48 -64.59 12.57
CA LYS A 38 5.86 -64.53 13.91
C LYS A 38 6.07 -63.16 14.55
N GLN A 39 7.30 -62.64 14.49
CA GLN A 39 7.65 -61.33 15.05
C GLN A 39 6.91 -60.18 14.35
N VAL A 40 6.89 -60.18 13.01
CA VAL A 40 6.16 -59.18 12.21
C VAL A 40 4.66 -59.22 12.52
N LYS A 41 4.10 -60.42 12.68
CA LYS A 41 2.69 -60.59 13.02
C LYS A 41 2.37 -59.97 14.39
N GLN A 42 3.18 -60.27 15.40
CA GLN A 42 3.01 -59.76 16.77
C GLN A 42 3.21 -58.23 16.83
N PHE A 43 4.14 -57.69 16.05
CA PHE A 43 4.32 -56.25 15.90
C PHE A 43 3.12 -55.57 15.24
N CYS A 44 2.59 -56.14 14.17
CA CYS A 44 1.41 -55.62 13.47
C CYS A 44 0.11 -55.73 14.29
N GLU A 45 0.03 -56.64 15.25
CA GLU A 45 -1.11 -56.74 16.19
C GLU A 45 -1.03 -55.68 17.30
N ASN A 46 0.18 -55.32 17.73
CA ASN A 46 0.42 -54.37 18.83
C ASN A 46 0.70 -52.93 18.37
N THR A 47 0.62 -52.64 17.08
CA THR A 47 0.86 -51.29 16.56
C THR A 47 -0.30 -50.35 16.92
N SER A 48 0.03 -49.08 17.16
CA SER A 48 -0.94 -48.00 17.38
C SER A 48 -1.75 -47.63 16.13
N ILE A 49 -1.34 -48.12 14.96
CA ILE A 49 -2.04 -47.90 13.68
C ILE A 49 -3.29 -48.78 13.63
N ARG A 50 -4.44 -48.16 13.92
CA ARG A 50 -5.76 -48.83 14.08
C ARG A 50 -6.18 -49.76 12.94
N GLY A 51 -5.68 -49.56 11.72
CA GLY A 51 -6.03 -50.38 10.55
C GLY A 51 -5.21 -51.67 10.41
N ILE A 52 -3.96 -51.70 10.91
CA ILE A 52 -3.02 -52.80 10.66
C ILE A 52 -3.40 -54.08 11.44
N PRO A 53 -3.83 -54.02 12.72
CA PRO A 53 -4.30 -55.22 13.45
C PRO A 53 -5.47 -55.92 12.76
N ARG A 54 -6.35 -55.17 12.08
CA ARG A 54 -7.50 -55.74 11.34
C ARG A 54 -7.08 -56.51 10.09
N ILE A 55 -6.00 -56.10 9.42
CA ILE A 55 -5.42 -56.84 8.27
C ILE A 55 -4.85 -58.19 8.73
N VAL A 56 -4.22 -58.21 9.91
CA VAL A 56 -3.51 -59.40 10.41
C VAL A 56 -4.43 -60.40 11.10
N SER A 57 -5.50 -59.91 11.75
CA SER A 57 -6.50 -60.74 12.43
C SER A 57 -7.47 -61.46 11.46
N THR A 58 -7.67 -60.92 10.25
CA THR A 58 -8.67 -61.44 9.31
C THR A 58 -8.16 -62.66 8.53
N LYS A 59 -8.90 -63.77 8.57
CA LYS A 59 -8.56 -65.02 7.83
C LYS A 59 -8.91 -64.97 6.33
N ASP A 60 -9.94 -64.22 5.95
CA ASP A 60 -10.40 -64.12 4.56
C ASP A 60 -9.56 -63.15 3.72
N THR A 61 -9.07 -63.64 2.58
CA THR A 61 -8.22 -62.86 1.66
C THR A 61 -8.94 -61.65 1.07
N ARG A 62 -10.25 -61.76 0.78
CA ARG A 62 -11.06 -60.64 0.23
C ARG A 62 -11.21 -59.49 1.23
N HIS A 63 -11.52 -59.81 2.48
CA HIS A 63 -11.61 -58.81 3.55
C HIS A 63 -10.26 -58.17 3.85
N ARG A 64 -9.17 -58.95 3.79
CA ARG A 64 -7.81 -58.42 3.93
C ARG A 64 -7.45 -57.39 2.85
N ILE A 65 -7.81 -57.66 1.59
CA ILE A 65 -7.61 -56.71 0.49
C ILE A 65 -8.40 -55.42 0.71
N LEU A 66 -9.67 -55.52 1.14
CA LEU A 66 -10.49 -54.35 1.45
C LEU A 66 -9.86 -53.47 2.55
N TRP A 67 -9.34 -54.08 3.62
CA TRP A 67 -8.64 -53.34 4.68
C TRP A 67 -7.35 -52.68 4.19
N VAL A 68 -6.58 -53.35 3.32
CA VAL A 68 -5.38 -52.77 2.71
C VAL A 68 -5.73 -51.56 1.85
N VAL A 69 -6.75 -51.67 1.00
CA VAL A 69 -7.21 -50.57 0.14
C VAL A 69 -7.69 -49.38 0.99
N PHE A 70 -8.44 -49.64 2.06
CA PHE A 70 -8.94 -48.60 2.94
C PHE A 70 -7.79 -47.83 3.64
N ILE A 71 -6.78 -48.55 4.15
CA ILE A 71 -5.61 -47.92 4.77
C ILE A 71 -4.79 -47.15 3.75
N ALA A 72 -4.61 -47.70 2.53
CA ALA A 72 -3.88 -47.02 1.46
C ALA A 72 -4.56 -45.70 1.07
N MET A 73 -5.89 -45.71 0.90
CA MET A 73 -6.67 -44.50 0.62
C MET A 73 -6.56 -43.47 1.73
N PHE A 74 -6.61 -43.91 3.00
CA PHE A 74 -6.44 -43.02 4.14
C PHE A 74 -5.03 -42.38 4.17
N PHE A 75 -3.99 -43.16 3.92
CA PHE A 75 -2.62 -42.67 3.85
C PHE A 75 -2.41 -41.65 2.73
N VAL A 76 -2.94 -41.93 1.53
CA VAL A 76 -2.90 -40.98 0.41
C VAL A 76 -3.62 -39.69 0.77
N GLY A 77 -4.81 -39.77 1.37
CA GLY A 77 -5.55 -38.60 1.85
C GLY A 77 -4.74 -37.77 2.87
N CYS A 78 -4.15 -38.42 3.86
CA CYS A 78 -3.29 -37.75 4.85
C CYS A 78 -2.10 -37.04 4.20
N ILE A 79 -1.42 -37.69 3.24
CA ILE A 79 -0.30 -37.08 2.51
C ILE A 79 -0.78 -35.85 1.74
N THR A 80 -1.90 -35.95 1.01
CA THR A 80 -2.44 -34.81 0.25
C THR A 80 -2.81 -33.61 1.12
N CYS A 81 -3.46 -33.86 2.28
CA CYS A 81 -3.79 -32.79 3.23
C CYS A 81 -2.53 -32.16 3.82
N LEU A 82 -1.52 -32.97 4.16
CA LEU A 82 -0.26 -32.47 4.68
C LEU A 82 0.47 -31.61 3.64
N THR A 83 0.52 -32.03 2.37
CA THR A 83 1.10 -31.24 1.28
C THR A 83 0.37 -29.92 1.09
N PHE A 84 -0.96 -29.91 1.16
CA PHE A 84 -1.75 -28.67 1.06
C PHE A 84 -1.42 -27.68 2.19
N ILE A 85 -1.37 -28.16 3.43
CA ILE A 85 -1.03 -27.33 4.60
C ILE A 85 0.40 -26.79 4.50
N ILE A 86 1.36 -27.62 4.09
CA ILE A 86 2.75 -27.19 3.91
C ILE A 86 2.85 -26.12 2.83
N ASN A 87 2.17 -26.30 1.70
CA ASN A 87 2.18 -25.32 0.62
C ASN A 87 1.56 -24.00 1.07
N GLN A 88 0.44 -24.04 1.79
CA GLN A 88 -0.18 -22.84 2.37
C GLN A 88 0.74 -22.14 3.38
N TYR A 89 1.50 -22.89 4.17
CA TYR A 89 2.48 -22.34 5.10
C TYR A 89 3.68 -21.70 4.37
N LEU A 90 4.18 -22.34 3.31
CA LEU A 90 5.28 -21.84 2.48
C LEU A 90 4.87 -20.69 1.55
N GLU A 91 3.57 -20.46 1.36
CA GLU A 91 3.05 -19.30 0.64
C GLU A 91 3.17 -18.01 1.48
N PHE A 92 3.49 -18.13 2.78
CA PHE A 92 3.71 -17.02 3.70
C PHE A 92 2.60 -15.97 3.64
N ASP A 93 1.34 -16.41 3.53
CA ASP A 93 0.22 -15.48 3.48
C ASP A 93 0.07 -14.76 4.82
N VAL A 94 0.33 -13.44 4.83
CA VAL A 94 0.24 -12.58 6.00
C VAL A 94 -1.06 -11.77 5.94
N ILE A 95 -2.00 -12.12 6.81
CA ILE A 95 -3.24 -11.36 6.97
C ILE A 95 -2.96 -10.13 7.83
N HIS A 96 -2.79 -8.97 7.21
CA HIS A 96 -2.72 -7.69 7.92
C HIS A 96 -4.12 -7.22 8.32
N GLN A 97 -4.46 -7.36 9.60
CA GLN A 97 -5.69 -6.79 10.13
C GLN A 97 -5.51 -5.28 10.39
N PRO A 98 -6.30 -4.39 9.74
CA PRO A 98 -6.21 -2.96 9.98
C PRO A 98 -6.72 -2.63 11.39
N LYS A 99 -5.81 -2.37 12.34
CA LYS A 99 -6.16 -1.89 13.68
C LYS A 99 -6.27 -0.37 13.67
N LYS A 100 -7.45 0.16 13.97
CA LYS A 100 -7.65 1.60 14.21
C LYS A 100 -7.16 1.94 15.61
N ILE A 101 -6.05 2.67 15.71
CA ILE A 101 -5.54 3.22 16.98
C ILE A 101 -6.00 4.67 17.03
N TYR A 102 -6.87 5.00 17.99
CA TYR A 102 -7.48 6.32 18.08
C TYR A 102 -6.64 7.33 18.87
N ASP A 103 -5.72 6.87 19.72
CA ASP A 103 -5.04 7.71 20.74
C ASP A 103 -3.52 7.76 20.62
N SER A 104 -2.95 7.38 19.48
CA SER A 104 -1.51 7.55 19.25
C SER A 104 -1.21 9.03 18.97
N PRO A 105 -0.33 9.70 19.73
CA PRO A 105 0.12 11.04 19.38
C PRO A 105 0.74 10.98 17.98
N ARG A 106 0.21 11.77 17.06
CA ARG A 106 0.77 11.92 15.73
C ARG A 106 1.14 13.38 15.51
N SER A 107 2.36 13.57 15.03
CA SER A 107 2.86 14.85 14.58
C SER A 107 1.98 15.36 13.44
N PHE A 108 1.61 16.64 13.51
CA PHE A 108 0.86 17.31 12.46
C PHE A 108 1.64 17.23 11.14
N PRO A 109 1.01 16.80 10.02
CA PRO A 109 1.71 16.60 8.77
C PRO A 109 2.01 17.92 8.07
N SER A 110 2.96 17.90 7.13
CA SER A 110 3.11 18.99 6.18
C SER A 110 1.92 19.06 5.23
N VAL A 111 1.41 20.26 4.99
CA VAL A 111 0.25 20.52 4.12
C VAL A 111 0.74 21.19 2.84
N THR A 112 0.53 20.56 1.69
CA THR A 112 0.89 21.13 0.38
C THR A 112 -0.36 21.64 -0.33
N ILE A 113 -0.31 22.86 -0.83
CA ILE A 113 -1.37 23.50 -1.60
C ILE A 113 -0.81 23.96 -2.93
N CYS A 114 -1.51 23.64 -4.01
CA CYS A 114 -1.19 24.07 -5.36
C CYS A 114 -2.45 24.69 -5.98
N ASN A 115 -2.28 25.72 -6.81
CA ASN A 115 -3.38 26.19 -7.64
C ASN A 115 -3.57 25.22 -8.82
N LEU A 116 -4.84 24.95 -9.18
CA LEU A 116 -5.17 24.17 -10.37
C LEU A 116 -4.71 24.87 -11.65
N ARG A 117 -4.66 26.20 -11.62
CA ARG A 117 -4.13 27.03 -12.70
C ARG A 117 -2.66 27.31 -12.42
N PRO A 118 -1.74 26.95 -13.34
CA PRO A 118 -0.31 27.20 -13.14
C PRO A 118 0.03 28.71 -13.21
N PHE A 119 -0.75 29.51 -13.96
CA PHE A 119 -0.48 30.93 -14.16
C PHE A 119 -1.55 31.84 -13.56
N SER A 120 -1.09 32.92 -12.94
CA SER A 120 -1.94 34.00 -12.44
C SER A 120 -2.52 34.83 -13.60
N THR A 121 -3.67 35.48 -13.38
CA THR A 121 -4.27 36.38 -14.38
C THR A 121 -3.34 37.55 -14.74
N ARG A 122 -2.43 37.94 -13.84
CA ARG A 122 -1.40 38.96 -14.08
C ARG A 122 -0.35 38.44 -15.07
N ASP A 123 0.11 37.21 -14.87
CA ASP A 123 1.15 36.63 -15.72
C ASP A 123 0.62 36.22 -17.09
N ILE A 124 -0.62 35.73 -17.17
CA ILE A 124 -1.27 35.46 -18.46
C ILE A 124 -1.31 36.72 -19.34
N ARG A 125 -1.57 37.89 -18.74
CA ARG A 125 -1.51 39.17 -19.47
C ARG A 125 -0.10 39.49 -19.98
N LYS A 126 0.94 39.21 -19.19
CA LYS A 126 2.35 39.36 -19.61
C LYS A 126 2.71 38.39 -20.74
N LEU A 127 2.32 37.12 -20.61
CA LEU A 127 2.55 36.09 -21.62
C LEU A 127 1.89 36.44 -22.96
N ARG A 128 0.65 36.94 -22.90
CA ARG A 128 -0.07 37.43 -24.09
C ARG A 128 0.61 38.66 -24.70
N ALA A 129 1.05 39.62 -23.87
CA ALA A 129 1.75 40.80 -24.35
C ALA A 129 3.10 40.46 -25.00
N ALA A 130 3.76 39.40 -24.53
CA ALA A 130 4.99 38.85 -25.12
C ALA A 130 4.74 38.02 -26.40
N GLY A 131 3.48 37.85 -26.83
CA GLY A 131 3.13 37.08 -28.03
C GLY A 131 3.30 35.56 -27.87
N VAL A 132 3.34 35.05 -26.63
CA VAL A 132 3.48 33.62 -26.36
C VAL A 132 2.17 32.89 -26.66
N ALA A 133 2.26 31.76 -27.35
CA ALA A 133 1.12 30.92 -27.66
C ALA A 133 0.52 30.30 -26.38
N PRO A 134 -0.82 30.17 -26.27
CA PRO A 134 -1.47 29.40 -25.21
C PRO A 134 -0.92 27.97 -25.09
N VAL A 135 -0.97 27.42 -23.88
CA VAL A 135 -0.41 26.09 -23.56
C VAL A 135 -1.08 24.99 -24.38
N ASP A 136 -2.39 25.06 -24.56
CA ASP A 136 -3.16 24.11 -25.35
C ASP A 136 -2.76 24.16 -26.83
N MET A 137 -2.55 25.36 -27.38
CA MET A 137 -2.10 25.55 -28.75
C MET A 137 -0.68 25.00 -28.96
N TYR A 138 0.23 25.25 -28.01
CA TYR A 138 1.58 24.68 -28.02
C TYR A 138 1.54 23.14 -28.00
N ILE A 139 0.82 22.55 -27.04
CA ILE A 139 0.71 21.09 -26.90
C ILE A 139 0.10 20.47 -28.15
N ASN A 140 -1.00 21.04 -28.67
CA ASN A 140 -1.65 20.57 -29.89
C ASN A 140 -0.72 20.67 -31.10
N GLY A 141 0.12 21.70 -31.17
CA GLY A 141 1.16 21.84 -32.19
C GLY A 141 2.18 20.69 -32.15
N ILE A 142 2.73 20.40 -30.97
CA ILE A 142 3.65 19.26 -30.76
C ILE A 142 2.97 17.93 -31.11
N GLN A 143 1.72 17.74 -30.69
CA GLN A 143 0.96 16.52 -30.98
C GLN A 143 0.71 16.33 -32.48
N ARG A 144 0.43 17.40 -33.22
CA ARG A 144 0.29 17.34 -34.69
C ARG A 144 1.59 16.97 -35.38
N MET A 145 2.75 17.37 -34.84
CA MET A 145 4.05 16.98 -35.39
C MET A 145 4.37 15.50 -35.19
N ARG A 146 3.68 14.79 -34.29
CA ARG A 146 3.92 13.36 -34.00
C ARG A 146 3.76 12.45 -35.20
N SER A 147 2.90 12.78 -36.16
CA SER A 147 2.74 12.00 -37.40
C SER A 147 3.92 12.15 -38.35
N TYR A 148 4.62 13.29 -38.31
CA TYR A 148 5.75 13.61 -39.19
C TYR A 148 7.09 13.12 -38.64
N VAL A 149 7.16 12.80 -37.34
CA VAL A 149 8.39 12.36 -36.68
C VAL A 149 8.59 10.84 -36.80
N ARG A 150 9.83 10.44 -37.13
CA ARG A 150 10.24 9.03 -37.24
C ARG A 150 10.03 8.28 -35.93
N ALA A 151 9.70 6.99 -36.01
CA ALA A 151 9.31 6.17 -34.86
C ALA A 151 10.29 6.22 -33.68
N GLU A 152 11.60 6.26 -33.97
CA GLU A 152 12.67 6.32 -32.96
C GLU A 152 12.65 7.60 -32.10
N HIS A 153 12.19 8.73 -32.66
CA HIS A 153 12.18 10.03 -31.99
C HIS A 153 10.81 10.36 -31.34
N LYS A 154 9.81 9.48 -31.49
CA LYS A 154 8.46 9.71 -30.93
C LYS A 154 8.46 9.77 -29.39
N GLY A 155 9.35 9.02 -28.74
CA GLY A 155 9.51 9.06 -27.29
C GLY A 155 9.99 10.42 -26.81
N LEU A 156 11.00 11.00 -27.47
CA LEU A 156 11.50 12.34 -27.17
C LEU A 156 10.44 13.41 -27.43
N LEU A 157 9.69 13.31 -28.53
CA LEU A 157 8.60 14.26 -28.79
C LEU A 157 7.54 14.27 -27.68
N SER A 158 7.31 13.12 -27.05
CA SER A 158 6.39 13.01 -25.91
C SER A 158 6.94 13.59 -24.60
N THR A 159 8.16 14.11 -24.53
CA THR A 159 8.56 14.92 -23.35
C THR A 159 8.18 16.39 -23.54
N LEU A 160 8.05 16.83 -24.80
CA LEU A 160 7.79 18.21 -25.19
C LEU A 160 6.34 18.67 -24.98
N TRP A 161 5.39 17.75 -24.82
CA TRP A 161 3.97 18.06 -24.55
C TRP A 161 3.65 18.35 -23.07
N SER A 162 4.67 18.53 -22.22
CA SER A 162 4.53 18.82 -20.79
C SER A 162 4.55 20.32 -20.49
N LEU A 163 3.98 20.75 -19.36
CA LEU A 163 4.08 22.15 -18.94
C LEU A 163 5.54 22.55 -18.70
N ALA A 164 6.34 21.66 -18.11
CA ALA A 164 7.78 21.89 -17.92
C ALA A 164 8.49 22.21 -19.25
N ALA A 165 8.21 21.44 -20.31
CA ALA A 165 8.76 21.72 -21.63
C ALA A 165 8.23 23.03 -22.24
N TYR A 166 6.95 23.37 -22.03
CA TYR A 166 6.41 24.66 -22.44
C TYR A 166 7.15 25.82 -21.76
N LEU A 167 7.37 25.74 -20.45
CA LEU A 167 8.09 26.75 -19.67
C LEU A 167 9.55 26.92 -20.12
N SER A 168 10.23 25.82 -20.45
CA SER A 168 11.60 25.87 -20.98
C SER A 168 11.72 26.49 -22.38
N ASN A 169 10.62 26.56 -23.14
CA ASN A 169 10.57 27.17 -24.47
C ASN A 169 10.05 28.62 -24.45
N LEU A 170 9.82 29.20 -23.28
CA LEU A 170 9.44 30.60 -23.17
C LEU A 170 10.61 31.52 -23.58
N PRO A 171 10.32 32.70 -24.16
CA PRO A 171 11.37 33.65 -24.52
C PRO A 171 12.10 34.15 -23.26
N GLU A 172 13.41 34.36 -23.38
CA GLU A 172 14.31 34.78 -22.29
C GLU A 172 13.90 36.11 -21.63
N SER A 173 13.12 36.94 -22.33
CA SER A 173 12.55 38.18 -21.79
C SER A 173 11.55 37.97 -20.65
N LEU A 174 11.11 36.73 -20.40
CA LEU A 174 10.19 36.39 -19.33
C LEU A 174 10.92 35.69 -18.19
N ASP A 175 10.75 36.19 -16.98
CA ASP A 175 11.25 35.55 -15.78
C ASP A 175 10.39 34.33 -15.42
N VAL A 176 10.85 33.15 -15.83
CA VAL A 176 10.18 31.87 -15.63
C VAL A 176 10.10 31.48 -14.15
N GLN A 177 11.03 31.94 -13.30
CA GLN A 177 11.09 31.57 -11.88
C GLN A 177 10.04 32.30 -11.03
N ASN A 178 9.69 33.52 -11.47
CA ASN A 178 8.67 34.36 -10.85
C ASN A 178 7.31 34.29 -11.55
N LEU A 179 7.15 33.38 -12.52
CA LEU A 179 5.88 33.13 -13.18
C LEU A 179 4.97 32.29 -12.28
N GLY A 180 3.66 32.55 -12.32
CA GLY A 180 2.65 31.77 -11.59
C GLY A 180 2.13 32.45 -10.35
N HIS A 181 1.37 31.71 -9.55
CA HIS A 181 0.78 32.25 -8.32
C HIS A 181 1.84 32.38 -7.22
N SER A 182 1.83 33.52 -6.52
CA SER A 182 2.58 33.70 -5.28
C SER A 182 1.80 33.15 -4.07
N LEU A 183 2.44 33.00 -2.90
CA LEU A 183 1.76 32.54 -1.69
C LEU A 183 0.63 33.51 -1.30
N ASP A 184 0.89 34.81 -1.41
CA ASP A 184 -0.06 35.87 -1.06
C ASP A 184 -1.25 35.94 -2.04
N ASP A 185 -1.06 35.50 -3.29
CA ASP A 185 -2.16 35.40 -4.26
C ASP A 185 -3.11 34.24 -3.93
N ILE A 186 -2.59 33.17 -3.33
CA ILE A 186 -3.37 31.95 -3.03
C ILE A 186 -3.96 32.04 -1.62
N MET A 187 -3.17 32.44 -0.63
CA MET A 187 -3.51 32.41 0.78
C MET A 187 -3.83 33.80 1.30
N GLN A 188 -5.10 34.04 1.62
CA GLN A 188 -5.51 35.32 2.21
C GLN A 188 -5.28 35.35 3.73
N SER A 189 -5.50 34.23 4.42
CA SER A 189 -5.29 34.16 5.87
C SER A 189 -5.07 32.72 6.33
N CYS A 190 -4.17 32.52 7.29
CA CYS A 190 -3.77 31.21 7.77
C CYS A 190 -3.61 31.21 9.30
N PHE A 191 -4.33 30.33 9.99
CA PHE A 191 -4.27 30.14 11.43
C PHE A 191 -4.06 28.67 11.80
N VAL A 192 -3.18 28.42 12.76
CA VAL A 192 -2.94 27.10 13.34
C VAL A 192 -3.41 27.09 14.78
N LEU A 193 -4.17 26.06 15.13
CA LEU A 193 -4.67 25.79 16.46
C LEU A 193 -3.84 24.70 17.11
N TYR A 194 -3.31 24.99 18.29
CA TYR A 194 -2.41 24.12 19.04
C TYR A 194 -2.83 24.05 20.51
N LYS A 195 -2.52 22.93 21.14
CA LYS A 195 -2.83 22.65 22.54
C LYS A 195 -1.66 23.08 23.44
N THR A 196 -1.96 23.92 24.43
CA THR A 196 -1.02 24.26 25.51
C THR A 196 -1.63 23.82 26.84
N GLY A 197 -1.19 22.67 27.35
CA GLY A 197 -1.83 22.05 28.51
C GLY A 197 -3.25 21.61 28.18
N SER A 198 -4.25 22.13 28.90
CA SER A 198 -5.68 21.84 28.64
C SER A 198 -6.37 22.87 27.74
N VAL A 199 -5.68 23.93 27.31
CA VAL A 199 -6.27 25.04 26.55
C VAL A 199 -5.84 24.98 25.09
N THR A 200 -6.79 25.15 24.18
CA THR A 200 -6.53 25.33 22.74
C THR A 200 -6.32 26.81 22.43
N ARG A 201 -5.24 27.15 21.74
CA ARG A 201 -4.92 28.50 21.28
C ARG A 201 -4.72 28.52 19.78
N GLY A 202 -5.08 29.64 19.13
CA GLY A 202 -4.86 29.87 17.71
C GLY A 202 -3.79 30.94 17.49
N THR A 203 -2.95 30.76 16.48
CA THR A 203 -1.98 31.77 16.06
C THR A 203 -1.73 31.71 14.55
N GLU A 204 -1.10 32.73 13.99
CA GLU A 204 -0.76 32.81 12.57
C GLU A 204 0.25 31.72 12.19
N CYS A 205 0.12 31.19 10.98
CA CYS A 205 0.96 30.09 10.49
C CYS A 205 2.46 30.42 10.53
N GLU A 206 2.86 31.66 10.26
CA GLU A 206 4.26 32.10 10.28
C GLU A 206 4.94 31.99 11.66
N ARG A 207 4.15 31.93 12.74
CA ARG A 207 4.70 31.83 14.11
C ARG A 207 4.97 30.41 14.56
N LEU A 208 4.28 29.42 13.97
CA LEU A 208 4.38 28.00 14.36
C LEU A 208 5.00 27.10 13.31
N GLY A 209 5.30 27.65 12.13
CA GLY A 209 5.88 26.91 11.04
C GLY A 209 6.39 27.84 9.97
N TYR A 210 6.67 27.26 8.81
CA TYR A 210 7.20 27.98 7.66
C TYR A 210 6.61 27.41 6.37
N TRP A 211 6.60 28.27 5.35
CA TRP A 211 6.18 27.91 4.00
C TRP A 211 7.39 27.68 3.12
N THR A 212 7.34 26.63 2.32
CA THR A 212 8.35 26.32 1.30
C THR A 212 7.68 26.30 -0.06
N LYS A 213 8.22 27.08 -1.02
CA LYS A 213 7.81 27.03 -2.43
C LYS A 213 8.44 25.80 -3.08
N THR A 214 7.64 25.00 -3.76
CA THR A 214 8.08 23.88 -4.59
C THR A 214 7.51 24.04 -6.00
N GLN A 215 8.28 23.65 -7.01
CA GLN A 215 7.86 23.72 -8.40
C GLN A 215 7.44 22.32 -8.87
N ASP A 216 6.15 22.19 -9.16
CA ASP A 216 5.55 20.98 -9.71
C ASP A 216 5.49 21.04 -11.24
N GLN A 217 5.57 19.88 -11.88
CA GLN A 217 5.59 19.77 -13.34
C GLN A 217 4.23 20.00 -14.00
N VAL A 218 3.14 19.97 -13.23
CA VAL A 218 1.75 20.13 -13.70
C VAL A 218 1.14 21.42 -13.16
N PHE A 219 1.29 21.67 -11.85
CA PHE A 219 0.66 22.82 -11.19
C PHE A 219 1.59 24.04 -11.08
N HIS A 220 2.84 23.91 -11.49
CA HIS A 220 3.86 24.95 -11.38
C HIS A 220 4.13 25.33 -9.92
N ASN A 221 3.68 26.49 -9.43
CA ASN A 221 3.98 26.91 -8.06
C ASN A 221 3.08 26.25 -7.04
N CYS A 222 3.68 25.44 -6.16
CA CYS A 222 3.06 24.83 -5.00
C CYS A 222 3.70 25.35 -3.71
N TYR A 223 2.92 25.37 -2.63
CA TYR A 223 3.36 25.86 -1.33
C TYR A 223 3.11 24.79 -0.26
N THR A 224 4.18 24.41 0.43
CA THR A 224 4.14 23.42 1.50
C THR A 224 4.33 24.11 2.84
N TYR A 225 3.36 23.98 3.72
CA TYR A 225 3.45 24.42 5.11
C TYR A 225 3.95 23.28 5.99
N THR A 226 4.97 23.56 6.79
CA THR A 226 5.52 22.62 7.76
C THR A 226 5.57 23.28 9.13
N VAL A 227 5.00 22.61 10.13
CA VAL A 227 5.06 23.02 11.54
C VAL A 227 6.44 22.69 12.11
N PHE A 228 6.97 23.54 13.00
CA PHE A 228 8.23 23.24 13.69
C PHE A 228 8.12 21.95 14.50
N GLU A 229 9.18 21.13 14.49
CA GLU A 229 9.22 19.80 15.11
C GLU A 229 8.86 19.83 16.61
N ASN A 230 9.25 20.87 17.34
CA ASN A 230 8.91 21.05 18.75
C ASN A 230 7.40 21.30 19.01
N ARG A 231 6.62 21.60 17.97
CA ARG A 231 5.20 21.97 18.07
C ARG A 231 4.28 21.05 17.28
N SER A 232 4.82 20.12 16.48
CA SER A 232 4.04 19.24 15.61
C SER A 232 3.06 18.38 16.40
N ASP A 233 3.45 17.88 17.57
CA ASP A 233 2.64 16.96 18.38
C ASP A 233 1.52 17.67 19.15
N THR A 234 1.68 18.98 19.36
CA THR A 234 0.67 19.81 20.03
C THR A 234 -0.33 20.43 19.06
N THR A 235 -0.06 20.34 17.75
CA THR A 235 -0.87 21.01 16.73
C THR A 235 -2.09 20.17 16.37
N LEU A 236 -3.27 20.78 16.42
CA LEU A 236 -4.55 20.08 16.28
C LEU A 236 -5.19 20.34 14.92
N ASN A 237 -5.22 21.58 14.46
CA ASN A 237 -5.85 21.93 13.20
C ASN A 237 -5.27 23.19 12.59
N MET A 238 -5.45 23.29 11.28
CA MET A 238 -5.09 24.43 10.46
C MET A 238 -6.35 24.94 9.77
N GLU A 239 -6.58 26.23 9.90
CA GLU A 239 -7.65 26.99 9.28
C GLU A 239 -7.04 27.93 8.25
N MET A 240 -7.53 27.86 7.02
CA MET A 240 -6.98 28.62 5.92
C MET A 240 -8.10 29.15 5.03
N VAL A 241 -7.90 30.36 4.54
CA VAL A 241 -8.79 31.03 3.58
C VAL A 241 -8.02 31.21 2.30
N ILE A 242 -8.44 30.48 1.27
CA ILE A 242 -7.83 30.50 -0.05
C ILE A 242 -8.62 31.43 -0.96
N TYR A 243 -7.90 32.26 -1.70
CA TYR A 243 -8.44 33.02 -2.83
C TYR A 243 -8.24 32.21 -4.12
N LEU A 244 -9.32 32.02 -4.86
CA LEU A 244 -9.26 31.48 -6.21
C LEU A 244 -9.40 32.65 -7.17
N ASP A 245 -8.41 32.82 -8.04
CA ASP A 245 -8.32 33.94 -8.96
C ASP A 245 -9.61 34.06 -9.80
N ASN A 246 -10.11 35.29 -9.95
CA ASN A 246 -11.48 35.56 -10.36
C ASN A 246 -11.65 35.29 -11.87
N LEU A 247 -12.54 34.36 -12.21
CA LEU A 247 -12.72 33.82 -13.57
C LEU A 247 -13.68 34.61 -14.45
N VAL A 248 -14.19 35.75 -13.98
CA VAL A 248 -15.38 36.38 -14.58
C VAL A 248 -15.07 37.13 -15.89
N GLU A 249 -13.80 37.38 -16.23
CA GLU A 249 -13.45 38.19 -17.42
C GLU A 249 -12.78 37.44 -18.58
N GLN A 250 -12.49 36.13 -18.47
CA GLN A 250 -11.79 35.40 -19.53
C GLN A 250 -12.56 34.18 -20.03
N THR A 251 -13.21 34.33 -21.19
CA THR A 251 -13.89 33.25 -21.93
C THR A 251 -12.93 32.23 -22.56
N ASP A 252 -11.64 32.56 -22.66
CA ASP A 252 -10.59 31.68 -23.18
C ASP A 252 -9.55 31.33 -22.11
N CYS A 253 -9.43 30.03 -21.84
CA CYS A 253 -8.48 29.49 -20.88
C CYS A 253 -7.09 29.28 -21.52
N PHE A 254 -6.14 30.15 -21.20
CA PHE A 254 -4.78 30.19 -21.78
C PHE A 254 -3.91 28.96 -21.43
N ASP A 255 -4.21 28.28 -20.33
CA ASP A 255 -3.37 27.29 -19.64
C ASP A 255 -4.17 26.06 -19.17
N CYS A 256 -5.34 25.81 -19.77
CA CYS A 256 -6.12 24.61 -19.52
C CYS A 256 -5.49 23.41 -20.23
N GLN A 257 -4.88 22.50 -19.46
CA GLN A 257 -4.27 21.28 -20.01
C GLN A 257 -5.24 20.09 -20.14
N HIS A 258 -6.50 20.21 -19.67
CA HIS A 258 -7.47 19.10 -19.72
C HIS A 258 -8.91 19.57 -19.91
N SER A 259 -9.67 18.86 -20.74
CA SER A 259 -11.11 19.09 -20.97
C SER A 259 -11.96 18.92 -19.70
N LYS A 260 -11.54 18.07 -18.75
CA LYS A 260 -12.23 17.89 -17.46
C LYS A 260 -12.11 19.09 -16.51
N PHE A 261 -11.02 19.88 -16.61
CA PHE A 261 -10.86 21.07 -15.78
C PHE A 261 -11.70 22.25 -16.28
N ARG A 262 -12.07 22.28 -17.57
CA ARG A 262 -12.96 23.29 -18.13
C ARG A 262 -14.33 23.33 -17.41
N GLN A 263 -14.85 22.18 -16.98
CA GLN A 263 -16.11 22.10 -16.22
C GLN A 263 -16.06 22.66 -14.79
N LEU A 264 -14.90 22.62 -14.12
CA LEU A 264 -14.76 23.13 -12.74
C LEU A 264 -14.53 24.65 -12.71
N VAL A 265 -13.94 25.19 -13.77
CA VAL A 265 -13.66 26.62 -13.94
C VAL A 265 -14.95 27.43 -14.13
N ASP A 266 -15.99 26.85 -14.74
CA ASP A 266 -17.28 27.53 -14.94
C ASP A 266 -18.08 27.76 -13.65
N LEU A 267 -17.63 27.25 -12.49
CA LEU A 267 -18.38 27.29 -11.23
C LEU A 267 -18.07 28.47 -10.29
N GLY A 268 -17.20 29.41 -10.67
CA GLY A 268 -17.09 30.73 -10.01
C GLY A 268 -16.89 30.71 -8.48
N ILE A 269 -16.10 29.76 -7.96
CA ILE A 269 -15.89 29.58 -6.52
C ILE A 269 -14.88 30.63 -6.02
N GLN A 270 -15.32 31.57 -5.17
CA GLN A 270 -14.48 32.72 -4.76
C GLN A 270 -13.82 32.59 -3.37
N ARG A 271 -14.22 31.64 -2.53
CA ARG A 271 -13.63 31.47 -1.20
C ARG A 271 -13.82 30.05 -0.68
N ILE A 272 -12.72 29.36 -0.41
CA ILE A 272 -12.74 28.04 0.22
C ILE A 272 -12.10 28.15 1.59
N ARG A 273 -12.87 27.81 2.63
CA ARG A 273 -12.35 27.66 3.98
C ARG A 273 -12.05 26.18 4.20
N LEU A 274 -10.77 25.85 4.22
CA LEU A 274 -10.31 24.48 4.49
C LEU A 274 -10.04 24.34 5.99
N PHE A 275 -10.69 23.34 6.59
CA PHE A 275 -10.43 22.89 7.95
C PHE A 275 -9.70 21.55 7.87
N ILE A 276 -8.41 21.56 8.18
CA ILE A 276 -7.62 20.34 8.27
C ILE A 276 -7.44 20.07 9.75
N SER A 277 -8.08 19.02 10.28
CA SER A 277 -7.96 18.64 11.68
C SER A 277 -7.35 17.26 11.87
N TRP A 278 -6.42 17.22 12.82
CA TRP A 278 -5.65 16.08 13.27
C TRP A 278 -5.84 15.96 14.79
N GLY A 279 -6.57 14.94 15.23
CA GLY A 279 -6.86 14.77 16.66
C GLY A 279 -7.72 13.57 16.97
N THR A 280 -7.40 12.96 18.11
CA THR A 280 -7.96 11.73 18.67
C THR A 280 -9.44 11.92 19.08
N ALA A 281 -10.25 10.89 18.83
CA ALA A 281 -11.68 10.79 19.10
C ALA A 281 -12.68 11.56 18.17
N CYS A 282 -13.67 10.76 17.75
CA CYS A 282 -14.94 11.08 17.10
C CYS A 282 -14.91 11.60 15.65
N ASN A 283 -15.20 10.66 14.74
CA ASN A 283 -15.91 10.83 13.47
C ASN A 283 -15.55 12.08 12.66
N ARG A 284 -14.51 11.99 11.83
CA ARG A 284 -14.19 13.02 10.84
C ARG A 284 -13.99 12.40 9.46
N HIS A 285 -15.06 12.47 8.67
CA HIS A 285 -14.93 12.66 7.24
C HIS A 285 -14.13 13.94 6.98
N VAL A 286 -13.36 13.97 5.90
CA VAL A 286 -12.97 15.23 5.25
C VAL A 286 -14.28 15.88 4.80
N HIS A 287 -14.90 16.67 5.67
CA HIS A 287 -16.03 17.49 5.29
C HIS A 287 -15.48 18.67 4.50
N MET A 288 -15.50 18.55 3.17
CA MET A 288 -15.82 19.71 2.33
C MET A 288 -17.21 20.15 2.77
N ASN A 289 -17.31 21.05 3.75
CA ASN A 289 -18.57 21.74 3.97
C ASN A 289 -18.88 22.52 2.69
N GLU A 290 -20.08 22.30 2.19
CA GLU A 290 -20.60 22.86 0.96
C GLU A 290 -20.32 24.36 0.85
N VAL A 291 -19.84 24.68 -0.35
CA VAL A 291 -20.15 25.88 -1.14
C VAL A 291 -21.36 26.61 -0.57
N LEU A 292 -21.15 27.84 -0.09
CA LEU A 292 -22.23 28.79 0.11
C LEU A 292 -22.47 29.51 -1.24
N PRO A 293 -23.46 29.13 -2.07
CA PRO A 293 -24.27 30.14 -2.69
C PRO A 293 -25.24 30.65 -1.62
N THR A 294 -25.66 31.90 -1.71
CA THR A 294 -26.82 32.40 -0.96
C THR A 294 -28.05 31.54 -1.27
N ARG A 295 -28.30 30.49 -0.47
CA ARG A 295 -29.58 29.90 -0.05
C ARG A 295 -29.32 28.61 0.71
N TYR A 296 -29.92 28.53 1.90
CA TYR A 296 -29.91 27.44 2.86
C TYR A 296 -29.84 26.02 2.28
N VAL A 297 -28.98 25.18 2.86
CA VAL A 297 -29.26 23.76 3.09
C VAL A 297 -28.68 23.35 4.45
N THR A 298 -29.57 23.03 5.38
CA THR A 298 -29.33 22.17 6.55
C THR A 298 -29.24 20.72 6.07
N LEU A 299 -28.47 19.84 6.74
CA LEU A 299 -28.88 18.44 6.99
C LEU A 299 -27.93 17.73 7.98
N ARG A 300 -28.54 17.31 9.10
CA ARG A 300 -28.17 16.38 10.20
C ARG A 300 -26.74 16.34 10.75
#